data_AF-A0AAQ0U993-F1
#
_entry.id   AF-A0AAQ0U993-F1
#
_cell.length_a   1.000
_cell.length_b   1.000
_cell.length_c   1.000
_cell.angle_alpha   90.00
_cell.angle_beta   90.00
_cell.angle_gamma   90.00
#
_symmetry.space_group_name_H-M   'P 1'
#
loop_
_entity.id
_entity.type
_entity.pdbx_description
1 polymer ?
#
loop_
_entity_poly.entity_id
_entity_poly.type
_entity_poly.pdbx_seq_one_letter_code
_entity_poly.pdbx_strand_id
1 'polypeptide(L)'
;MNSDQFLQDEFAWVEEDDRFDLGLCFTLVHSTDVEAVLDVFDSANPRKLRKPTEMGTQEWLDSLTGEDTLAIRHAASVGEWTWILEELSIAAILPPLPERLSAAFGTSITVQWDVNMLSAFVFAREGVVERRFELGRIADPSDRTSLDSYLDEELGLDWEQWMSAGVCLQARIAGVTSLSERPIEPMITETCT
;
A
#
# COMPACT_ATOMS: atom_id res chain seq x y z
N MET A 1 5.92 -29.46 6.48
CA MET A 1 5.76 -28.21 5.71
C MET A 1 6.35 -27.13 6.59
N ASN A 2 7.58 -26.72 6.33
CA ASN A 2 8.14 -25.53 6.97
C ASN A 2 7.53 -24.35 6.20
N SER A 3 6.43 -23.79 6.69
CA SER A 3 6.00 -22.49 6.19
C SER A 3 6.85 -21.47 6.92
N ASP A 4 7.82 -20.89 6.23
CA ASP A 4 8.50 -19.67 6.64
C ASP A 4 7.47 -18.52 6.55
N GLN A 5 6.44 -18.56 7.41
CA GLN A 5 5.45 -17.50 7.53
C GLN A 5 6.12 -16.31 8.21
N PHE A 6 5.94 -15.12 7.65
CA PHE A 6 6.44 -13.88 8.25
C PHE A 6 5.90 -13.69 9.65
N LEU A 7 6.78 -13.27 10.54
CA LEU A 7 6.45 -12.95 11.92
C LEU A 7 6.14 -11.46 12.00
N GLN A 8 5.06 -11.11 12.69
CA GLN A 8 4.63 -9.72 12.82
C GLN A 8 5.70 -8.83 13.47
N ASP A 9 6.52 -9.39 14.37
CA ASP A 9 7.64 -8.69 15.03
C ASP A 9 8.66 -8.11 14.03
N GLU A 10 8.77 -8.68 12.84
CA GLU A 10 9.66 -8.16 11.77
C GLU A 10 9.17 -6.81 11.21
N PHE A 11 7.92 -6.45 11.49
CA PHE A 11 7.28 -5.21 11.09
C PHE A 11 7.00 -4.26 12.26
N ALA A 12 7.44 -4.59 13.49
CA ALA A 12 7.17 -3.76 14.67
C ALA A 12 7.64 -2.29 14.54
N TRP A 13 8.64 -2.05 13.67
CA TRP A 13 9.15 -0.72 13.37
C TRP A 13 8.08 0.25 12.82
N VAL A 14 7.00 -0.23 12.19
CA VAL A 14 5.94 0.66 11.67
C VAL A 14 5.16 1.34 12.79
N GLU A 15 5.13 0.75 13.98
CA GLU A 15 4.42 1.30 15.15
C GLU A 15 5.19 2.48 15.77
N GLU A 16 6.48 2.64 15.44
CA GLU A 16 7.39 3.65 16.00
C GLU A 16 7.77 4.74 14.99
N ASP A 17 7.30 4.65 13.75
CA ASP A 17 7.71 5.54 12.66
C ASP A 17 6.71 6.67 12.43
N ASP A 18 7.08 7.87 12.88
CA ASP A 18 6.27 9.10 12.78
C ASP A 18 5.84 9.44 11.33
N ARG A 19 6.45 8.87 10.28
CA ARG A 19 5.99 9.10 8.90
C ARG A 19 4.58 8.55 8.66
N PHE A 20 4.18 7.52 9.39
CA PHE A 20 2.83 6.97 9.32
C PHE A 20 1.80 7.94 9.90
N ASP A 21 2.23 8.93 10.70
CA ASP A 21 1.35 9.98 11.19
C ASP A 21 0.87 10.96 10.09
N LEU A 22 1.52 10.94 8.92
CA LEU A 22 1.20 11.83 7.81
C LEU A 22 0.02 11.32 6.97
N GLY A 23 -0.43 10.08 7.18
CA GLY A 23 -1.36 9.40 6.30
C GLY A 23 -0.63 8.80 5.09
N LEU A 24 -0.48 7.48 5.11
CA LEU A 24 0.26 6.72 4.10
C LEU A 24 -0.64 5.66 3.48
N CYS A 25 -0.48 5.44 2.19
CA CYS A 25 -1.18 4.38 1.46
C CYS A 25 -0.14 3.54 0.73
N PHE A 26 0.05 2.31 1.19
CA PHE A 26 1.06 1.38 0.72
C PHE A 26 0.42 0.27 -0.09
N THR A 27 0.75 0.20 -1.39
CA THR A 27 0.15 -0.76 -2.32
C THR A 27 1.23 -1.65 -2.93
N LEU A 28 0.94 -2.95 -3.00
CA LEU A 28 1.67 -3.91 -3.81
C LEU A 28 0.80 -4.35 -4.99
N VAL A 29 1.36 -4.32 -6.20
CA VAL A 29 0.71 -4.79 -7.42
C VAL A 29 1.58 -5.86 -8.06
N HIS A 30 0.99 -7.00 -8.46
CA HIS A 30 1.75 -8.15 -8.97
C HIS A 30 2.21 -7.91 -10.42
N SER A 31 3.24 -7.07 -10.57
CA SER A 31 3.84 -6.67 -11.85
C SER A 31 5.22 -6.07 -11.58
N THR A 32 6.16 -6.22 -12.50
CA THR A 32 7.44 -5.50 -12.47
C THR A 32 7.44 -4.25 -13.37
N ASP A 33 6.34 -4.00 -14.10
CA ASP A 33 6.20 -2.85 -15.00
C ASP A 33 5.62 -1.64 -14.22
N VAL A 34 6.53 -0.87 -13.63
CA VAL A 34 6.19 0.28 -12.79
C VAL A 34 5.39 1.34 -13.56
N GLU A 35 5.75 1.61 -14.82
CA GLU A 35 5.06 2.61 -15.65
C GLU A 35 3.64 2.17 -15.97
N ALA A 36 3.45 0.91 -16.38
CA ALA A 36 2.10 0.39 -16.64
C ALA A 36 1.20 0.40 -15.39
N VAL A 37 1.77 0.12 -14.22
CA VAL A 37 1.02 0.22 -12.95
C VAL A 37 0.61 1.67 -12.69
N LEU A 38 1.53 2.62 -12.85
CA LEU A 38 1.24 4.04 -12.68
C LEU A 38 0.22 4.57 -13.70
N ASP A 39 0.21 4.06 -14.94
CA ASP A 39 -0.82 4.42 -15.92
C ASP A 39 -2.23 4.06 -15.45
N VAL A 40 -2.39 2.97 -14.69
CA VAL A 40 -3.68 2.60 -14.09
C VAL A 40 -4.05 3.56 -12.95
N PHE A 41 -3.09 3.95 -12.11
CA PHE A 41 -3.30 5.00 -11.11
C PHE A 41 -3.73 6.31 -11.78
N ASP A 42 -3.01 6.75 -12.81
CA ASP A 42 -3.29 7.97 -13.57
C ASP A 42 -4.67 7.95 -14.25
N SER A 43 -5.16 6.77 -14.63
CA SER A 43 -6.50 6.59 -15.19
C SER A 43 -7.65 6.88 -14.20
N ALA A 44 -7.36 6.80 -12.90
CA ALA A 44 -8.32 7.02 -11.82
C ALA A 44 -8.06 8.35 -11.10
N ASN A 45 -6.78 8.70 -10.90
CA ASN A 45 -6.32 9.93 -10.29
C ASN A 45 -5.09 10.45 -11.07
N PRO A 46 -5.28 11.35 -12.05
CA PRO A 46 -4.21 11.83 -12.92
C PRO A 46 -3.10 12.52 -12.14
N ARG A 47 -1.85 12.10 -12.31
CA ARG A 47 -0.70 12.84 -11.81
C ARG A 47 -0.62 14.26 -12.39
N LYS A 48 -0.13 15.19 -11.59
CA LYS A 48 0.14 16.57 -12.04
C LYS A 48 1.52 16.69 -12.68
N LEU A 49 2.55 16.23 -11.99
CA LEU A 49 3.96 16.39 -12.41
C LEU A 49 4.79 15.18 -11.99
N ARG A 50 5.75 14.77 -12.84
CA ARG A 50 6.71 13.70 -12.56
C ARG A 50 8.11 14.29 -12.35
N LYS A 51 8.83 13.78 -11.36
CA LYS A 51 10.19 14.19 -11.04
C LYS A 51 11.15 13.84 -12.19
N PRO A 52 11.98 14.79 -12.66
CA PRO A 52 13.08 14.47 -13.57
C PRO A 52 14.08 13.50 -12.92
N THR A 53 14.60 12.55 -13.68
CA THR A 53 15.51 11.50 -13.17
C THR A 53 16.78 12.09 -12.54
N GLU A 54 17.39 13.08 -13.20
CA GLU A 54 18.65 13.71 -12.78
C GLU A 54 18.51 14.69 -11.61
N MET A 55 17.29 15.03 -11.21
CA MET A 55 17.03 16.03 -10.17
C MET A 55 16.81 15.34 -8.82
N GLY A 56 17.43 15.87 -7.76
CA GLY A 56 17.21 15.38 -6.40
C GLY A 56 15.76 15.59 -5.95
N THR A 57 15.22 14.70 -5.11
CA THR A 57 13.83 14.81 -4.64
C THR A 57 13.55 16.13 -3.93
N GLN A 58 14.43 16.56 -3.01
CA GLN A 58 14.24 17.84 -2.31
C GLN A 58 14.33 19.04 -3.26
N GLU A 59 15.33 19.05 -4.16
CA GLU A 59 15.49 20.11 -5.17
C GLU A 59 14.25 20.20 -6.07
N TRP A 60 13.71 19.07 -6.49
CA TRP A 60 12.48 19.03 -7.27
C TRP A 60 11.30 19.55 -6.48
N LEU A 61 11.08 19.10 -5.25
CA LEU A 61 10.00 19.58 -4.39
C LEU A 61 10.08 21.10 -4.17
N ASP A 62 11.28 21.63 -3.92
CA ASP A 62 11.51 23.07 -3.76
C ASP A 62 11.20 23.86 -5.05
N SER A 63 11.30 23.21 -6.22
CA SER A 63 10.97 23.82 -7.52
C SER A 63 9.46 23.86 -7.80
N LEU A 64 8.66 23.02 -7.12
CA LEU A 64 7.22 22.99 -7.29
C LEU A 64 6.57 24.11 -6.47
N THR A 65 6.04 25.14 -7.14
CA THR A 65 5.35 26.25 -6.48
C THR A 65 3.85 25.96 -6.37
N GLY A 66 3.30 25.68 -5.17
CA GLY A 66 1.84 25.63 -4.96
C GLY A 66 1.36 24.71 -3.83
N GLU A 67 0.05 24.76 -3.53
CA GLU A 67 -0.64 23.88 -2.53
C GLU A 67 -0.87 22.45 -3.07
N ASP A 68 -0.74 22.26 -4.38
CA ASP A 68 -1.02 21.02 -5.12
C ASP A 68 0.10 19.96 -5.03
N THR A 69 1.09 20.16 -4.16
CA THR A 69 2.29 19.32 -4.03
C THR A 69 2.29 18.47 -2.77
N LEU A 70 1.21 18.50 -1.99
CA LEU A 70 1.13 17.80 -0.71
C LEU A 70 1.04 16.30 -0.89
N ALA A 71 0.33 15.83 -1.92
CA ALA A 71 0.21 14.40 -2.20
C ALA A 71 1.32 13.93 -3.16
N ILE A 72 2.16 13.01 -2.70
CA ILE A 72 3.28 12.46 -3.46
C ILE A 72 3.07 10.96 -3.62
N ARG A 73 3.43 10.43 -4.79
CA ARG A 73 3.49 9.00 -5.04
C ARG A 73 4.92 8.59 -5.39
N HIS A 74 5.40 7.58 -4.70
CA HIS A 74 6.65 6.89 -4.96
C HIS A 74 6.36 5.50 -5.52
N ALA A 75 7.15 5.07 -6.49
CA ALA A 75 6.97 3.78 -7.13
C ALA A 75 8.31 3.11 -7.45
N ALA A 76 8.40 1.80 -7.20
CA ALA A 76 9.56 0.98 -7.52
C ALA A 76 9.17 -0.48 -7.76
N SER A 77 9.99 -1.20 -8.51
CA SER A 77 9.88 -2.67 -8.58
C SER A 77 10.62 -3.32 -7.41
N VAL A 78 9.98 -4.28 -6.74
CA VAL A 78 10.53 -5.09 -5.65
C VAL A 78 10.14 -6.55 -5.86
N GLY A 79 11.11 -7.38 -6.25
CA GLY A 79 10.84 -8.78 -6.61
C GLY A 79 9.90 -8.86 -7.83
N GLU A 80 8.81 -9.61 -7.70
CA GLU A 80 7.76 -9.73 -8.73
C GLU A 80 6.65 -8.67 -8.59
N TRP A 81 6.84 -7.71 -7.67
CA TRP A 81 5.84 -6.71 -7.32
C TRP A 81 6.29 -5.31 -7.70
N THR A 82 5.29 -4.44 -7.91
CA THR A 82 5.46 -3.00 -7.95
C THR A 82 4.97 -2.49 -6.61
N TRP A 83 5.90 -1.85 -5.90
CA TRP A 83 5.66 -1.11 -4.69
C TRP A 83 5.23 0.31 -5.02
N ILE A 84 4.11 0.75 -4.46
CA ILE A 84 3.61 2.12 -4.53
C ILE A 84 3.40 2.63 -3.11
N LEU A 85 3.93 3.81 -2.81
CA LEU A 85 3.62 4.56 -1.60
C LEU A 85 3.01 5.90 -1.99
N GLU A 86 1.77 6.13 -1.58
CA GLU A 86 1.14 7.44 -1.65
C GLU A 86 1.23 8.11 -0.27
N GLU A 87 1.81 9.30 -0.22
CA GLU A 87 1.84 10.18 0.94
C GLU A 87 0.69 11.17 0.81
N LEU A 88 -0.10 11.37 1.88
CA LEU A 88 -1.24 12.30 1.89
C LEU A 88 -2.30 12.04 0.80
N SER A 89 -2.38 10.80 0.31
CA SER A 89 -3.38 10.32 -0.66
C SER A 89 -3.85 8.92 -0.29
N ILE A 90 -5.10 8.62 -0.62
CA ILE A 90 -5.77 7.33 -0.34
C ILE A 90 -6.36 6.71 -1.61
N ALA A 91 -5.90 7.10 -2.80
CA ALA A 91 -6.51 6.68 -4.04
C ALA A 91 -6.59 5.15 -4.17
N ALA A 92 -5.53 4.43 -3.76
CA ALA A 92 -5.45 2.98 -3.88
C ALA A 92 -6.42 2.17 -3.01
N ILE A 93 -7.22 2.80 -2.12
CA ILE A 93 -8.30 2.11 -1.38
C ILE A 93 -9.72 2.50 -1.86
N LEU A 94 -9.81 3.45 -2.78
CA LEU A 94 -11.07 3.96 -3.30
C LEU A 94 -11.45 3.27 -4.61
N PRO A 95 -12.68 2.76 -4.74
CA PRO A 95 -13.17 2.25 -6.02
C PRO A 95 -13.11 3.35 -7.10
N PRO A 96 -12.81 3.01 -8.36
CA PRO A 96 -12.61 1.65 -8.89
C PRO A 96 -11.14 1.19 -8.96
N LEU A 97 -10.22 1.84 -8.23
CA LEU A 97 -8.79 1.64 -8.46
C LEU A 97 -8.29 0.23 -8.05
N PRO A 98 -8.64 -0.34 -6.88
CA PRO A 98 -8.27 -1.72 -6.54
C PRO A 98 -8.73 -2.75 -7.59
N GLU A 99 -9.96 -2.59 -8.09
CA GLU A 99 -10.52 -3.46 -9.12
C GLU A 99 -9.78 -3.30 -10.45
N ARG A 100 -9.46 -2.07 -10.85
CA ARG A 100 -8.70 -1.82 -12.09
C ARG A 100 -7.29 -2.39 -12.03
N LEU A 101 -6.58 -2.20 -10.91
CA LEU A 101 -5.23 -2.73 -10.72
C LEU A 101 -5.22 -4.26 -10.77
N SER A 102 -6.10 -4.89 -9.99
CA SER A 102 -6.21 -6.35 -9.98
C SER A 102 -6.73 -6.94 -11.29
N ALA A 103 -7.59 -6.23 -12.04
CA ALA A 103 -8.00 -6.66 -13.37
C ALA A 103 -6.86 -6.61 -14.40
N ALA A 104 -5.98 -5.60 -14.30
CA ALA A 104 -4.85 -5.42 -15.22
C ALA A 104 -3.66 -6.33 -14.88
N PHE A 105 -3.37 -6.53 -13.59
CA PHE A 105 -2.14 -7.17 -13.11
C PHE A 105 -2.39 -8.41 -12.23
N GLY A 106 -3.63 -8.88 -12.17
CA GLY A 106 -4.02 -10.07 -11.43
C GLY A 106 -4.23 -9.85 -9.93
N THR A 107 -3.38 -9.06 -9.26
CA THR A 107 -3.48 -8.84 -7.81
C THR A 107 -3.00 -7.45 -7.39
N SER A 108 -3.75 -6.83 -6.47
CA SER A 108 -3.34 -5.63 -5.74
C SER A 108 -3.70 -5.75 -4.26
N ILE A 109 -2.77 -5.38 -3.39
CA ILE A 109 -2.96 -5.41 -1.93
C ILE A 109 -2.56 -4.04 -1.38
N THR A 110 -3.46 -3.38 -0.69
CA THR A 110 -3.27 -2.04 -0.16
C THR A 110 -3.47 -2.03 1.35
N VAL A 111 -2.53 -1.40 2.05
CA VAL A 111 -2.62 -1.05 3.47
C VAL A 111 -2.57 0.46 3.56
N GLN A 112 -3.55 1.06 4.22
CA GLN A 112 -3.65 2.50 4.34
C GLN A 112 -3.77 2.89 5.81
N TRP A 113 -3.03 3.92 6.20
CA TRP A 113 -3.03 4.52 7.52
C TRP A 113 -3.58 5.94 7.40
N ASP A 114 -4.52 6.29 8.28
CA ASP A 114 -4.96 7.68 8.47
C ASP A 114 -4.94 7.99 9.96
N VAL A 115 -4.28 9.07 10.36
CA VAL A 115 -4.32 9.54 11.76
C VAL A 115 -5.61 10.28 12.12
N ASN A 116 -6.32 10.80 11.12
CA ASN A 116 -7.54 11.59 11.28
C ASN A 116 -8.80 10.80 10.91
N MET A 117 -8.67 9.66 10.23
CA MET A 117 -9.78 8.79 9.82
C MET A 117 -9.51 7.31 10.12
N LEU A 118 -10.16 6.42 9.36
CA LEU A 118 -10.10 4.98 9.50
C LEU A 118 -9.01 4.42 8.58
N SER A 119 -7.99 3.81 9.16
CA SER A 119 -7.02 2.97 8.45
C SER A 119 -7.72 1.77 7.81
N ALA A 120 -7.26 1.31 6.66
CA ALA A 120 -7.94 0.26 5.90
C ALA A 120 -6.98 -0.76 5.27
N PHE A 121 -7.46 -2.00 5.15
CA PHE A 121 -6.87 -3.05 4.35
C PHE A 121 -7.78 -3.36 3.16
N VAL A 122 -7.20 -3.47 1.96
CA VAL A 122 -7.91 -3.86 0.73
C VAL A 122 -7.07 -4.87 -0.04
N PHE A 123 -7.63 -6.05 -0.29
CA PHE A 123 -7.06 -7.06 -1.19
C PHE A 123 -8.03 -7.30 -2.34
N ALA A 124 -7.53 -7.11 -3.56
CA ALA A 124 -8.26 -7.36 -4.78
C ALA A 124 -7.49 -8.33 -5.68
N ARG A 125 -8.22 -9.27 -6.28
CA ARG A 125 -7.70 -10.29 -7.18
C ARG A 125 -8.64 -10.43 -8.38
N GLU A 126 -8.05 -10.52 -9.57
CA GLU A 126 -8.76 -10.74 -10.84
C GLU A 126 -9.93 -9.75 -11.08
N GLY A 127 -9.77 -8.50 -10.66
CA GLY A 127 -10.75 -7.44 -10.86
C GLY A 127 -11.85 -7.34 -9.81
N VAL A 128 -11.75 -8.09 -8.72
CA VAL A 128 -12.73 -8.10 -7.62
C VAL A 128 -12.01 -7.83 -6.30
N VAL A 129 -12.60 -6.98 -5.45
CA VAL A 129 -12.16 -6.84 -4.05
C VAL A 129 -12.60 -8.08 -3.29
N GLU A 130 -11.65 -8.95 -2.93
CA GLU A 130 -11.91 -10.17 -2.19
C GLU A 130 -12.02 -9.94 -0.69
N ARG A 131 -11.30 -8.94 -0.17
CA ARG A 131 -11.26 -8.65 1.26
C ARG A 131 -11.05 -7.15 1.49
N ARG A 132 -11.92 -6.54 2.29
CA ARG A 132 -11.78 -5.16 2.76
C ARG A 132 -12.17 -5.04 4.23
N PHE A 133 -11.40 -4.32 5.03
CA PHE A 133 -11.76 -4.01 6.42
C PHE A 133 -11.02 -2.80 6.96
N GLU A 134 -11.54 -2.25 8.06
CA GLU A 134 -10.92 -1.18 8.84
C GLU A 134 -9.86 -1.79 9.78
N LEU A 135 -8.65 -1.24 9.76
CA LEU A 135 -7.58 -1.57 10.71
C LEU A 135 -7.79 -0.78 12.02
N GLY A 136 -7.40 -1.37 13.16
CA GLY A 136 -7.51 -0.72 14.47
C GLY A 136 -8.92 -0.71 15.08
N ARG A 137 -9.94 -1.17 14.34
CA ARG A 137 -11.19 -1.61 14.96
C ARG A 137 -10.99 -3.05 15.39
N ILE A 138 -11.37 -3.40 16.63
CA ILE A 138 -11.42 -4.79 17.08
C ILE A 138 -12.33 -5.54 16.10
N ALA A 139 -11.74 -6.23 15.13
CA ALA A 139 -12.46 -7.15 14.29
C ALA A 139 -13.06 -8.18 15.23
N ASP A 140 -14.39 -8.26 15.28
CA ASP A 140 -15.05 -9.29 16.08
C ASP A 140 -14.58 -10.65 15.52
N PRO A 141 -13.78 -11.44 16.26
CA PRO A 141 -13.26 -12.71 15.76
C PRO A 141 -14.36 -13.73 15.47
N SER A 142 -15.58 -13.44 15.93
CA SER A 142 -16.79 -14.24 15.72
C SER A 142 -17.65 -13.76 14.54
N ASP A 143 -17.37 -12.59 13.96
CA ASP A 143 -18.09 -12.10 12.78
C ASP A 143 -17.59 -12.79 11.50
N ARG A 144 -18.10 -14.01 11.32
CA ARG A 144 -17.99 -14.78 10.07
C ARG A 144 -19.16 -14.50 9.12
N THR A 145 -19.93 -13.44 9.38
CA THR A 145 -21.23 -13.18 8.73
C THR A 145 -21.23 -11.99 7.78
N SER A 146 -20.19 -11.15 7.80
CA SER A 146 -19.91 -10.28 6.65
C SER A 146 -19.52 -11.15 5.44
N LEU A 147 -19.82 -10.69 4.23
CA LEU A 147 -19.48 -11.38 2.97
C LEU A 147 -17.95 -11.49 2.71
N ASP A 148 -17.12 -11.06 3.67
CA ASP A 148 -15.66 -11.04 3.63
C ASP A 148 -15.10 -12.26 4.40
N SER A 149 -14.80 -13.35 3.71
CA SER A 149 -14.18 -14.52 4.35
C SER A 149 -12.80 -14.16 4.89
N TYR A 150 -12.57 -14.46 6.18
CA TYR A 150 -11.25 -14.39 6.82
C TYR A 150 -10.21 -15.17 6.01
N LEU A 151 -9.07 -14.52 5.73
CA LEU A 151 -7.96 -15.14 5.00
C LEU A 151 -7.13 -16.02 5.93
N ASP A 152 -6.56 -17.12 5.44
CA ASP A 152 -5.69 -17.98 6.25
C ASP A 152 -4.44 -17.22 6.72
N GLU A 153 -3.98 -16.24 5.94
CA GLU A 153 -2.87 -15.36 6.25
C GLU A 153 -3.14 -14.43 7.45
N GLU A 154 -4.41 -14.18 7.80
CA GLU A 154 -4.80 -13.40 8.97
C GLU A 154 -4.55 -14.17 10.29
N LEU A 155 -4.41 -15.52 10.23
CA LEU A 155 -4.25 -16.35 11.41
C LEU A 155 -2.99 -16.01 12.20
N GLY A 156 -3.17 -15.81 13.51
CA GLY A 156 -2.08 -15.56 14.46
C GLY A 156 -1.50 -14.14 14.42
N LEU A 157 -2.10 -13.22 13.66
CA LEU A 157 -1.77 -11.80 13.75
C LEU A 157 -2.34 -11.18 15.03
N ASP A 158 -1.53 -10.36 15.70
CA ASP A 158 -1.92 -9.55 16.82
C ASP A 158 -2.49 -8.22 16.34
N TRP A 159 -3.83 -8.14 16.32
CA TRP A 159 -4.56 -6.94 15.89
C TRP A 159 -4.59 -5.81 16.93
N GLU A 160 -4.03 -6.01 18.13
CA GLU A 160 -3.76 -4.87 19.04
C GLU A 160 -2.63 -3.99 18.47
N GLN A 161 -1.70 -4.59 17.74
CA GLN A 161 -0.64 -3.92 16.96
C GLN A 161 -1.04 -3.88 15.48
N TRP A 162 -2.09 -3.14 15.19
CA TRP A 162 -2.80 -3.19 13.90
C TRP A 162 -1.98 -2.68 12.70
N MET A 163 -0.99 -1.80 12.89
CA MET A 163 -0.17 -1.33 11.78
C MET A 163 0.75 -2.45 11.31
N SER A 164 1.50 -3.05 12.24
CA SER A 164 2.39 -4.17 11.96
C SER A 164 1.62 -5.40 11.48
N ALA A 165 0.43 -5.66 12.01
CA ALA A 165 -0.46 -6.71 11.53
C ALA A 165 -0.88 -6.48 10.06
N GLY A 166 -1.23 -5.24 9.69
CA GLY A 166 -1.60 -4.89 8.31
C GLY A 166 -0.48 -5.14 7.31
N VAL A 167 0.75 -4.68 7.62
CA VAL A 167 1.92 -4.92 6.74
C VAL A 167 2.29 -6.41 6.69
N CYS A 168 2.24 -7.10 7.83
CA CYS A 168 2.51 -8.53 7.88
C CYS A 168 1.50 -9.32 7.04
N LEU A 169 0.21 -8.98 7.10
CA LEU A 169 -0.83 -9.59 6.27
C LEU A 169 -0.54 -9.37 4.78
N GLN A 170 -0.23 -8.13 4.38
CA GLN A 170 0.14 -7.82 3.00
C GLN A 170 1.37 -8.63 2.54
N ALA A 171 2.42 -8.73 3.37
CA ALA A 171 3.62 -9.50 3.06
C ALA A 171 3.34 -11.00 2.94
N ARG A 172 2.49 -11.56 3.82
CA ARG A 172 2.05 -12.97 3.78
C ARG A 172 1.30 -13.29 2.49
N ILE A 173 0.33 -12.46 2.10
CA ILE A 173 -0.46 -12.67 0.88
C ILE A 173 0.44 -12.52 -0.36
N ALA A 174 1.31 -11.52 -0.38
CA ALA A 174 2.19 -11.26 -1.51
C ALA A 174 3.40 -12.23 -1.58
N GLY A 175 3.65 -13.00 -0.50
CA GLY A 175 4.79 -13.91 -0.41
C GLY A 175 6.16 -13.22 -0.48
N VAL A 176 6.25 -11.93 -0.12
CA VAL A 176 7.48 -11.13 -0.28
C VAL A 176 8.30 -11.16 1.00
N THR A 177 9.58 -11.57 0.89
CA THR A 177 10.46 -11.80 2.04
C THR A 177 11.04 -10.59 2.72
N SER A 178 10.89 -9.39 2.13
CA SER A 178 11.17 -8.16 2.85
C SER A 178 10.62 -6.96 2.09
N LEU A 179 9.83 -6.13 2.78
CA LEU A 179 9.94 -4.69 2.65
C LEU A 179 11.10 -4.32 3.58
N SER A 180 12.34 -4.45 3.08
CA SER A 180 13.54 -4.51 3.94
C SER A 180 13.67 -3.31 4.88
N GLU A 181 14.39 -3.48 6.00
CA GLU A 181 14.85 -2.39 6.89
C GLU A 181 15.57 -1.24 6.14
N ARG A 182 16.02 -1.49 4.90
CA ARG A 182 16.53 -0.45 4.01
C ARG A 182 15.39 0.15 3.19
N PRO A 183 15.33 1.49 3.10
CA PRO A 183 14.32 2.17 2.27
C PRO A 183 14.36 1.66 0.82
N ILE A 184 13.19 1.33 0.28
CA ILE A 184 13.04 1.07 -1.16
C ILE A 184 13.29 2.39 -1.88
N GLU A 185 14.34 2.46 -2.70
CA GLU A 185 14.62 3.65 -3.50
C GLU A 185 13.58 3.79 -4.62
N PRO A 186 12.85 4.91 -4.70
CA PRO A 186 11.85 5.11 -5.75
C PRO A 186 12.51 5.14 -7.13
N MET A 187 11.97 4.38 -8.08
CA MET A 187 12.30 4.50 -9.50
C MET A 187 11.60 5.70 -10.12
N ILE A 188 10.37 5.96 -9.70
CA ILE A 188 9.54 7.07 -10.15
C ILE A 188 8.95 7.79 -8.94
N THR A 189 8.94 9.12 -9.00
CA THR A 189 8.25 9.98 -8.04
C THR A 189 7.39 10.99 -8.81
N GLU A 190 6.14 11.16 -8.39
CA GLU A 190 5.19 12.10 -9.01
C GLU A 190 4.24 12.72 -7.99
N THR A 191 3.66 13.87 -8.31
CA THR A 191 2.60 14.49 -7.51
C THR A 191 1.22 14.01 -7.94
N CYS A 192 0.33 13.87 -6.97
CA CYS A 192 -1.06 13.46 -7.17
C CYS A 192 -2.03 14.64 -7.07
N THR A 193 -3.27 14.43 -7.50
CA THR A 193 -4.40 15.34 -7.22
C THR A 193 -5.31 14.86 -6.11
#